data_AF-A0A8T2GPU1-F1
#
_entry.id   AF-A0A8T2GPU1-F1
#
_cell.length_a   1.000
_cell.length_b   1.000
_cell.length_c   1.000
_cell.angle_alpha   90.00
_cell.angle_beta   90.00
_cell.angle_gamma   90.00
#
_symmetry.space_group_name_H-M   'P 1'
#
loop_
_entity.id
_entity.type
_entity.pdbx_description
1 polymer ?
#
loop_
_entity_poly.entity_id
_entity_poly.type
_entity_poly.pdbx_seq_one_letter_code
_entity_poly.pdbx_strand_id
1 'polypeptide(L)'
;MRCNACWRDLEGRAISTTCGHLLCTEDASKILSNDGACPICDQVLSKSLMKPVDINPNEEWINMAMAGISPQILMKSAYRSVMFYIAQRDLEMQYKMNRVVAQCRQKCEGMQAKFSEKMEQVHTAYQKMGKRCQMMEQEVENLTKDKQELQEKFSEKSRQKRKLDEMYDQLRSEYESVKRTAIQPANNFYPRHQEPDFFSNPAVNMMENRETIRKGPKDEIWPARQNSSNSGPFDISTDSPAIPSDLGNRRAGGGHPVYGGGGTANPQSTLRNLILSPIKRSQLSRSRPQLFTL
;
A
#
# COMPACT_ATOMS: atom_id res chain seq x y z
N MET A 1 29.44 19.02 32.14
CA MET A 1 28.52 19.96 31.47
C MET A 1 28.72 19.86 29.97
N ARG A 2 27.77 20.31 29.15
CA ARG A 2 27.90 20.24 27.68
C ARG A 2 27.88 21.62 27.05
N CYS A 3 28.55 21.76 25.92
CA CYS A 3 28.50 22.97 25.11
C CYS A 3 27.08 23.14 24.55
N ASN A 4 26.49 24.32 24.69
CA ASN A 4 25.16 24.63 24.15
C ASN A 4 25.14 24.87 22.63
N ALA A 5 26.29 24.82 21.95
CA ALA A 5 26.39 24.88 20.49
C ALA A 5 26.59 23.48 19.89
N CYS A 6 27.72 22.83 20.15
CA CYS A 6 28.03 21.51 19.60
C CYS A 6 27.55 20.31 20.43
N TRP A 7 27.05 20.53 21.66
CA TRP A 7 26.55 19.48 22.57
C TRP A 7 27.58 18.40 22.97
N ARG A 8 28.87 18.67 22.75
CA ARG A 8 29.99 17.88 23.28
C ARG A 8 30.21 18.18 24.75
N ASP A 9 30.77 17.22 25.47
CA ASP A 9 31.15 17.39 26.87
C ASP A 9 32.26 18.45 27.00
N LEU A 10 32.14 19.28 28.04
CA LEU A 10 33.11 20.30 28.41
C LEU A 10 34.02 19.74 29.52
N GLU A 11 35.32 19.94 29.38
CA GLU A 11 36.33 19.45 30.32
C GLU A 11 37.24 20.61 30.77
N GLY A 12 37.33 20.82 32.09
CA GLY A 12 38.21 21.82 32.72
C GLY A 12 37.80 23.29 32.46
N ARG A 13 37.77 23.74 31.22
CA ARG A 13 37.46 25.14 30.86
C ARG A 13 36.26 25.25 29.93
N ALA A 14 35.43 26.25 30.18
CA ALA A 14 34.34 26.64 29.30
C ALA A 14 34.28 28.16 29.13
N ILE A 15 33.44 28.63 28.21
CA ILE A 15 33.09 30.03 28.07
C ILE A 15 31.65 30.20 28.55
N SER A 16 31.47 30.95 29.63
CA SER A 16 30.14 31.36 30.10
C SER A 16 29.73 32.66 29.44
N THR A 17 28.45 32.77 29.11
CA THR A 17 27.86 33.97 28.51
C THR A 17 26.98 34.70 29.53
N THR A 18 26.80 36.00 29.38
CA THR A 18 25.89 36.78 30.23
C THR A 18 24.43 36.33 30.12
N CYS A 19 24.05 35.67 29.02
CA CYS A 19 22.72 35.08 28.86
C CYS A 19 22.54 33.72 29.54
N GLY A 20 23.56 33.21 30.24
CA GLY A 20 23.48 31.97 31.02
C GLY A 20 23.69 30.69 30.23
N HIS A 21 24.30 30.76 29.04
CA HIS A 21 24.67 29.59 28.24
C HIS A 21 26.19 29.35 28.24
N LEU A 22 26.59 28.07 28.19
CA LEU A 22 27.98 27.60 28.19
C LEU A 22 28.41 27.16 26.80
N LEU A 23 29.60 27.57 26.40
CA LEU A 23 30.21 27.24 25.11
C LEU A 23 31.58 26.59 25.32
N CYS A 24 32.02 25.75 24.38
CA CYS A 24 33.42 25.36 24.32
C CYS A 24 34.25 26.50 23.73
N THR A 25 35.57 26.44 23.90
CA THR A 25 36.49 27.46 23.39
C THR A 25 36.42 27.59 21.87
N GLU A 26 36.23 26.48 21.15
CA GLU A 26 36.15 26.51 19.68
C GLU A 26 34.89 27.21 19.20
N ASP A 27 33.72 26.85 19.75
CA ASP A 27 32.45 27.42 19.30
C ASP A 27 32.29 28.87 19.74
N ALA A 28 32.77 29.23 20.94
CA ALA A 28 32.81 30.62 21.36
C ALA A 28 33.68 31.47 20.42
N SER A 29 34.84 30.96 20.00
CA SER A 29 35.73 31.66 19.06
C SER A 29 35.08 31.84 17.70
N LYS A 30 34.41 30.80 17.17
CA LYS A 30 33.66 30.88 15.90
C LYS A 30 32.50 31.87 15.95
N ILE A 31 31.78 31.91 17.07
CA ILE A 31 30.68 32.86 17.25
C ILE A 31 31.24 34.28 17.27
N LEU A 32 32.34 34.53 17.99
CA LEU A 32 32.97 35.84 18.03
C LEU A 32 33.60 36.26 16.69
N SER A 33 34.14 35.33 15.89
CA SER A 33 34.73 35.66 14.59
C SER A 33 33.70 36.02 13.52
N ASN A 34 32.46 35.56 13.69
CA ASN A 34 31.39 35.71 12.71
C ASN A 34 30.31 36.71 13.16
N ASP A 35 30.59 37.53 14.19
CA ASP A 35 29.61 38.41 14.85
C ASP A 35 28.28 37.69 15.18
N GLY A 36 28.41 36.44 15.63
CA GLY A 36 27.31 35.52 15.84
C GLY A 36 26.53 35.76 17.13
N ALA A 37 25.33 35.19 17.16
CA ALA A 37 24.47 35.20 18.33
C ALA A 37 24.58 33.90 19.14
N CYS A 38 24.10 33.95 20.38
CA CYS A 38 23.92 32.76 21.21
C CYS A 38 23.01 31.75 20.50
N PRO A 39 23.42 30.48 20.32
CA PRO A 39 22.63 29.49 19.59
C PRO A 39 21.35 29.04 20.32
N ILE A 40 21.13 29.50 21.55
CA ILE A 40 19.98 29.12 22.37
C ILE A 40 18.93 30.23 22.47
N CYS A 41 19.35 31.49 22.59
CA CYS A 41 18.45 32.61 22.84
C CYS A 41 18.63 33.79 21.88
N ASP A 42 19.47 33.65 20.86
CA ASP A 42 19.73 34.64 19.81
C ASP A 42 20.25 35.99 20.30
N GLN A 43 20.71 36.10 21.55
CA GLN A 43 21.41 37.29 22.03
C GLN A 43 22.74 37.43 21.28
N VAL A 44 22.96 38.57 20.63
CA VAL A 44 24.24 38.91 19.99
C VAL A 44 25.34 38.89 21.06
N LEU A 45 26.39 38.11 20.82
CA LEU A 45 27.48 37.95 21.78
C LEU A 45 28.71 38.72 21.33
N SER A 46 29.39 39.33 22.29
CA SER A 46 30.66 40.01 22.09
C SER A 46 31.67 39.52 23.12
N LYS A 47 32.95 39.88 22.94
CA LYS A 47 34.04 39.47 23.84
C LYS A 47 33.80 39.90 25.29
N SER A 48 33.08 41.00 25.54
CA SER A 48 32.76 41.45 26.91
C SER A 48 31.65 40.63 27.57
N LEU A 49 30.74 40.06 26.78
CA LEU A 49 29.61 39.23 27.21
C LEU A 49 29.98 37.75 27.38
N MET A 50 31.22 37.39 27.09
CA MET A 50 31.77 36.05 27.22
C MET A 50 32.92 36.04 28.23
N LYS A 51 32.89 35.11 29.19
CA LYS A 51 33.94 34.98 30.20
C LYS A 51 34.43 33.53 30.28
N PRO A 52 35.75 33.29 30.25
CA PRO A 52 36.26 31.96 30.53
C PRO A 52 35.94 31.60 31.98
N VAL A 53 35.49 30.37 32.19
CA VAL A 53 35.18 29.81 33.50
C VAL A 53 35.87 28.47 33.63
N ASP A 54 36.44 28.22 34.80
CA ASP A 54 36.86 26.89 35.20
C ASP A 54 35.63 26.13 35.72
N ILE A 55 35.34 24.99 35.09
CA ILE A 55 34.20 24.14 35.47
C ILE A 55 34.60 23.01 36.42
N ASN A 56 35.89 22.90 36.73
CA ASN A 56 36.44 21.96 37.70
C ASN A 56 37.54 22.63 38.55
N PRO A 57 37.23 23.71 39.28
CA PRO A 57 38.21 24.39 40.12
C PRO A 57 38.68 23.49 41.27
N ASN A 58 39.93 23.68 41.70
CA ASN A 58 40.51 22.94 42.83
C ASN A 58 40.03 23.48 44.20
N GLU A 59 40.31 22.73 45.27
CA GLU A 59 39.88 23.10 46.64
C GLU A 59 40.45 24.43 47.12
N GLU A 60 41.70 24.74 46.78
CA GLU A 60 42.34 26.01 47.15
C GLU A 60 41.58 27.21 46.56
N TRP A 61 41.25 27.14 45.28
CA TRP A 61 40.44 28.16 44.61
C TRP A 61 39.06 28.28 45.27
N ILE A 62 38.41 27.16 45.57
CA ILE A 62 37.09 27.13 46.22
C ILE A 62 37.15 27.82 47.59
N ASN A 63 38.13 27.46 48.42
CA ASN A 63 38.31 28.04 49.75
C ASN A 63 38.56 29.55 49.68
N MET A 64 39.43 29.99 48.75
CA MET A 64 39.72 31.40 48.54
C MET A 64 38.51 32.18 48.03
N ALA A 65 37.74 31.62 47.11
CA ALA A 65 36.53 32.26 46.56
C ALA A 65 35.44 32.46 47.61
N MET A 66 35.42 31.65 48.67
CA MET A 66 34.44 31.75 49.77
C MET A 66 34.91 32.61 50.94
N ALA A 67 36.20 32.95 51.03
CA ALA A 67 36.76 33.70 52.15
C ALA A 67 36.10 35.08 52.29
N GLY A 68 35.54 35.37 53.48
CA GLY A 68 34.87 36.65 53.77
C GLY A 68 33.45 36.77 53.20
N ILE A 69 32.94 35.76 52.48
CA ILE A 69 31.56 35.75 51.98
C ILE A 69 30.61 35.31 53.10
N SER A 70 29.54 36.09 53.34
CA SER A 70 28.58 35.75 54.38
C SER A 70 27.81 34.46 54.04
N PRO A 71 27.38 33.68 55.05
CA PRO A 71 26.59 32.47 54.82
C PRO A 71 25.33 32.71 53.97
N GLN A 72 24.68 33.86 54.11
CA GLN A 72 23.51 34.22 53.32
C GLN A 72 23.83 34.33 51.82
N ILE A 73 24.96 34.94 51.46
CA ILE A 73 25.40 35.05 50.07
C ILE A 73 25.80 33.68 49.53
N LEU A 74 26.51 32.85 50.32
CA LEU A 74 26.87 31.48 49.92
C LEU A 74 25.63 30.64 49.59
N MET A 75 24.60 30.67 50.44
CA MET A 75 23.36 29.94 50.21
C MET A 75 22.63 30.42 48.94
N LYS A 76 22.62 31.73 48.69
CA LYS A 76 22.04 32.31 47.46
C LYS A 76 22.83 31.88 46.21
N SER A 77 24.16 31.86 46.29
CA SER A 77 25.03 31.40 45.20
C SER A 77 24.85 29.91 44.92
N ALA A 78 24.77 29.08 45.96
CA ALA A 78 24.49 27.65 45.82
C ALA A 78 23.13 27.41 45.13
N TYR A 79 22.09 28.13 45.55
CA TYR A 79 20.77 28.07 44.90
C TYR A 79 20.84 28.44 43.41
N ARG A 80 21.54 29.53 43.07
CA ARG A 80 21.75 29.96 41.66
C ARG A 80 22.50 28.90 40.85
N SER A 81 23.52 28.28 41.44
CA SER A 81 24.27 27.19 40.81
C SER A 81 23.36 25.98 40.52
N VAL A 82 22.56 25.55 41.50
CA VAL A 82 21.60 24.45 41.31
C VAL A 82 20.61 24.76 40.18
N MET A 83 20.01 25.95 40.17
CA MET A 83 19.07 26.36 39.13
C MET A 83 19.72 26.42 37.75
N PHE A 84 20.97 26.86 37.68
CA PHE A 84 21.75 26.84 36.45
C PHE A 84 21.96 25.42 35.93
N TYR A 85 22.36 24.48 36.79
CA TYR A 85 22.52 23.07 36.42
C TYR A 85 21.21 22.45 35.94
N ILE A 86 20.08 22.74 36.60
CA ILE A 86 18.76 22.27 36.18
C ILE A 86 18.43 22.80 34.77
N ALA A 87 18.57 24.11 34.55
CA ALA A 87 18.29 24.72 33.25
C ALA A 87 19.17 24.12 32.12
N GLN A 88 20.42 23.79 32.42
CA GLN A 88 21.34 23.16 31.47
C GLN A 88 20.95 21.71 31.16
N ARG A 89 20.40 20.96 32.14
CA ARG A 89 19.83 19.63 31.91
C ARG A 89 18.54 19.68 31.09
N ASP A 90 17.66 20.64 31.36
CA ASP A 90 16.44 20.84 30.58
C ASP A 90 16.77 21.15 29.12
N LEU A 91 17.77 22.00 28.90
CA LEU A 91 18.26 22.36 27.57
C LEU A 91 18.85 21.15 26.82
N GLU A 92 19.64 20.32 27.50
CA GLU A 92 20.15 19.04 26.95
C GLU A 92 19.02 18.06 26.59
N MET A 93 18.02 17.94 27.46
CA MET A 93 16.84 17.11 27.23
C MET A 93 16.04 17.62 26.03
N GLN A 94 15.81 18.93 25.94
CA GLN A 94 15.10 19.57 24.83
C GLN A 94 15.81 19.34 23.51
N TYR A 95 17.14 19.47 23.46
CA TYR A 95 17.92 19.16 22.26
C TYR A 95 17.76 17.69 21.83
N LYS A 96 17.91 16.75 22.77
CA LYS A 96 17.71 15.32 22.50
C LYS A 96 16.29 15.03 22.00
N MET A 97 15.28 15.60 22.65
CA MET A 97 13.88 15.47 22.26
C MET A 97 13.63 16.02 20.85
N ASN A 98 14.12 17.22 20.54
CA ASN A 98 13.98 17.83 19.22
C ASN A 98 14.58 16.95 18.11
N ARG A 99 15.72 16.29 18.36
CA ARG A 99 16.31 15.34 17.40
C ARG A 99 15.41 14.12 17.16
N VAL A 100 14.82 13.57 18.22
CA VAL A 100 13.89 12.44 18.12
C VAL A 100 12.63 12.85 17.35
N VAL A 101 12.06 14.01 17.67
CA VAL A 101 10.89 14.56 16.97
C VAL A 101 11.19 14.80 15.49
N ALA A 102 12.33 15.41 15.16
CA ALA A 102 12.75 15.63 13.78
C ALA A 102 12.90 14.32 12.99
N GLN A 103 13.51 13.30 13.61
CA GLN A 103 13.65 11.98 13.00
C GLN A 103 12.29 11.30 12.78
N CYS A 104 11.39 11.39 13.77
CA CYS A 104 10.03 10.85 13.65
C CYS A 104 9.26 11.54 12.53
N ARG A 105 9.32 12.87 12.46
CA ARG A 105 8.71 13.69 11.40
C ARG A 105 9.21 13.25 10.01
N GLN A 106 10.52 13.12 9.85
CA GLN A 106 11.13 12.67 8.58
C GLN A 106 10.64 11.27 8.17
N LYS A 107 10.52 10.33 9.13
CA LYS A 107 9.98 8.98 8.86
C LYS A 107 8.51 9.04 8.45
N CYS A 108 7.70 9.85 9.13
CA CYS A 108 6.28 10.02 8.79
C CYS A 108 6.11 10.63 7.40
N GLU A 109 6.87 11.67 7.05
CA GLU A 109 6.85 12.29 5.72
C GLU A 109 7.29 11.31 4.64
N GLY A 110 8.35 10.54 4.89
CA GLY A 110 8.80 9.50 3.95
C GLY A 110 7.77 8.39 3.75
N MET A 111 7.07 7.97 4.81
CA MET A 111 6.00 6.98 4.73
C MET A 111 4.79 7.54 3.95
N GLN A 112 4.38 8.77 4.26
CA GLN A 112 3.27 9.45 3.58
C GLN A 112 3.54 9.58 2.08
N ALA A 113 4.75 9.99 1.68
CA ALA A 113 5.14 10.09 0.28
C ALA A 113 5.01 8.74 -0.46
N LYS A 114 5.46 7.65 0.15
CA LYS A 114 5.34 6.30 -0.43
C LYS A 114 3.88 5.86 -0.58
N PHE A 115 3.03 6.17 0.40
CA PHE A 115 1.60 5.87 0.29
C PHE A 115 0.93 6.68 -0.82
N SER A 116 1.22 7.98 -0.92
CA SER A 116 0.71 8.83 -2.00
C SER A 116 1.14 8.32 -3.37
N GLU A 117 2.40 7.94 -3.53
CA GLU A 117 2.91 7.34 -4.78
C GLU A 117 2.16 6.05 -5.14
N LYS A 118 1.95 5.16 -4.17
CA LYS A 118 1.19 3.91 -4.39
C LYS A 118 -0.27 4.17 -4.74
N MET A 119 -0.89 5.15 -4.10
CA MET A 119 -2.26 5.58 -4.41
C MET A 119 -2.36 6.04 -5.87
N GLU A 120 -1.41 6.86 -6.32
CA GLU A 120 -1.35 7.37 -7.70
C GLU A 120 -1.11 6.25 -8.72
N GLN A 121 -0.23 5.29 -8.41
CA GLN A 121 -0.01 4.10 -9.24
C GLN A 121 -1.30 3.29 -9.43
N VAL A 122 -2.01 3.01 -8.33
CA VAL A 122 -3.28 2.28 -8.35
C VAL A 122 -4.34 3.06 -9.13
N HIS A 123 -4.47 4.36 -8.88
CA HIS A 123 -5.42 5.21 -9.58
C HIS A 123 -5.17 5.23 -11.10
N THR A 124 -3.91 5.36 -11.52
CA THR A 124 -3.50 5.32 -12.93
C THR A 124 -3.82 3.97 -13.57
N ALA A 125 -3.51 2.86 -12.88
CA ALA A 125 -3.82 1.52 -13.36
C ALA A 125 -5.34 1.30 -13.51
N TYR A 126 -6.12 1.76 -12.52
CA TYR A 126 -7.57 1.69 -12.54
C TYR A 126 -8.16 2.48 -13.71
N GLN A 127 -7.71 3.72 -13.93
CA GLN A 127 -8.15 4.54 -15.07
C GLN A 127 -7.82 3.87 -16.41
N LYS A 128 -6.61 3.30 -16.55
CA LYS A 128 -6.20 2.59 -17.77
C LYS A 128 -7.09 1.37 -18.03
N MET A 129 -7.39 0.59 -16.99
CA MET A 129 -8.28 -0.57 -17.12
C MET A 129 -9.69 -0.14 -17.48
N GLY A 130 -10.22 0.91 -16.83
CA GLY A 130 -11.55 1.46 -17.14
C GLY A 130 -11.70 1.85 -18.61
N LYS A 131 -10.70 2.53 -19.19
CA LYS A 131 -10.69 2.86 -20.63
C LYS A 131 -10.66 1.61 -21.52
N ARG A 132 -9.89 0.58 -21.13
CA ARG A 132 -9.82 -0.69 -21.88
C ARG A 132 -11.15 -1.45 -21.85
N CYS A 133 -11.84 -1.46 -20.71
CA CYS A 133 -13.17 -2.04 -20.59
C CYS A 133 -14.16 -1.33 -21.52
N GLN A 134 -14.18 0.01 -21.51
CA GLN A 134 -15.05 0.79 -22.42
C GLN A 134 -14.78 0.50 -23.90
N MET A 135 -13.50 0.42 -24.29
CA MET A 135 -13.13 0.05 -25.66
C MET A 135 -13.60 -1.36 -26.03
N MET A 136 -13.43 -2.33 -25.14
CA MET A 136 -13.87 -3.71 -25.36
C MET A 136 -15.39 -3.83 -25.44
N GLU A 137 -16.12 -3.10 -24.60
CA GLU A 137 -17.59 -3.01 -24.66
C GLU A 137 -18.06 -2.47 -26.01
N GLN A 138 -17.40 -1.43 -26.52
CA GLN A 138 -17.69 -0.87 -27.84
C GLN A 138 -17.36 -1.86 -28.97
N GLU A 139 -16.25 -2.60 -28.87
CA GLU A 139 -15.88 -3.63 -29.84
C GLU A 139 -16.90 -4.78 -29.87
N VAL A 140 -17.36 -5.23 -28.70
CA VAL A 140 -18.43 -6.24 -28.58
C VAL A 140 -19.73 -5.74 -29.20
N GLU A 141 -20.10 -4.48 -29.00
CA GLU A 141 -21.31 -3.89 -29.61
C GLU A 141 -21.19 -3.88 -31.14
N ASN A 142 -20.05 -3.46 -31.68
CA ASN A 142 -19.80 -3.43 -33.12
C ASN A 142 -19.84 -4.83 -33.74
N LEU A 143 -19.13 -5.80 -33.15
CA LEU A 143 -19.13 -7.19 -33.63
C LEU A 143 -20.52 -7.83 -33.56
N THR A 144 -21.34 -7.44 -32.58
CA THR A 144 -22.73 -7.90 -32.47
C THR A 144 -23.58 -7.38 -33.63
N LYS A 145 -23.42 -6.09 -34.00
CA LYS A 145 -24.08 -5.50 -35.16
C LYS A 145 -23.65 -6.18 -36.46
N ASP A 146 -22.34 -6.37 -36.67
CA ASP A 146 -21.79 -7.02 -37.86
C ASP A 146 -22.29 -8.46 -38.01
N LYS A 147 -22.33 -9.21 -36.89
CA LYS A 147 -22.88 -10.57 -36.87
C LYS A 147 -24.35 -10.59 -37.30
N GLN A 148 -25.16 -9.66 -36.82
CA GLN A 148 -26.57 -9.57 -37.17
C GLN A 148 -26.74 -9.26 -38.67
N GLU A 149 -25.99 -8.29 -39.20
CA GLU A 149 -26.02 -7.94 -40.62
C GLU A 149 -25.61 -9.13 -41.52
N LEU A 150 -24.54 -9.84 -41.15
CA LEU A 150 -24.09 -11.05 -41.84
C LEU A 150 -25.16 -12.15 -41.83
N GLN A 151 -25.83 -12.35 -40.70
CA GLN A 151 -26.90 -13.34 -40.56
C GLN A 151 -28.10 -12.98 -41.46
N GLU A 152 -28.48 -11.71 -41.52
CA GLU A 152 -29.52 -11.22 -42.42
C GLU A 152 -29.15 -11.44 -43.89
N LYS A 153 -27.93 -11.05 -44.31
CA LYS A 153 -27.43 -11.30 -45.68
C LYS A 153 -27.40 -12.78 -46.05
N PHE A 154 -26.97 -13.64 -45.12
CA PHE A 154 -26.95 -15.09 -45.36
C PHE A 154 -28.37 -15.66 -45.50
N SER A 155 -29.31 -15.20 -44.68
CA SER A 155 -30.72 -15.60 -44.77
C SER A 155 -31.34 -15.20 -46.11
N GLU A 156 -31.03 -13.98 -46.58
CA GLU A 156 -31.52 -13.48 -47.86
C GLU A 156 -30.90 -14.25 -49.04
N LYS A 157 -29.59 -14.50 -48.99
CA LYS A 157 -28.91 -15.31 -50.02
C LYS A 157 -29.43 -16.75 -50.05
N SER A 158 -29.77 -17.32 -48.89
CA SER A 158 -30.40 -18.64 -48.81
C SER A 158 -31.80 -18.65 -49.44
N ARG A 159 -32.60 -17.59 -49.26
CA ARG A 159 -33.90 -17.43 -49.94
C ARG A 159 -33.73 -17.32 -51.46
N GLN A 160 -32.77 -16.52 -51.92
CA GLN A 160 -32.48 -16.37 -53.35
C GLN A 160 -32.03 -17.69 -53.98
N LYS A 161 -31.17 -18.45 -53.28
CA LYS A 161 -30.75 -19.78 -53.73
C LYS A 161 -31.95 -20.72 -53.91
N ARG A 162 -32.86 -20.80 -52.92
CA ARG A 162 -34.05 -21.66 -53.03
C ARG A 162 -34.91 -21.31 -54.25
N LYS A 163 -35.14 -20.02 -54.49
CA LYS A 163 -35.87 -19.56 -55.68
C LYS A 163 -35.17 -19.99 -56.98
N LEU A 164 -33.85 -19.89 -57.04
CA LEU A 164 -33.07 -20.34 -58.20
C LEU A 164 -33.16 -21.87 -58.40
N ASP A 165 -33.02 -22.64 -57.32
CA ASP A 165 -33.16 -24.10 -57.35
C ASP A 165 -34.57 -24.50 -57.84
N GLU A 166 -35.63 -23.85 -57.33
CA GLU A 166 -37.02 -24.05 -57.76
C GLU A 166 -37.21 -23.73 -59.26
N MET A 167 -36.71 -22.59 -59.74
CA MET A 167 -36.80 -22.23 -61.16
C MET A 167 -36.02 -23.21 -62.05
N TYR A 168 -34.85 -23.68 -61.61
CA TYR A 168 -34.04 -24.64 -62.35
C TYR A 168 -34.75 -26.00 -62.46
N ASP A 169 -35.30 -26.50 -61.35
CA ASP A 169 -36.06 -27.75 -61.34
C ASP A 169 -37.31 -27.66 -62.23
N GLN A 170 -37.96 -26.49 -62.25
CA GLN A 170 -39.11 -26.22 -63.11
C GLN A 170 -38.72 -26.26 -64.59
N LEU A 171 -37.65 -25.56 -64.98
CA LEU A 171 -37.14 -25.59 -66.36
C LEU A 171 -36.71 -27.00 -66.79
N ARG A 172 -36.10 -27.76 -65.88
CA ARG A 172 -35.70 -29.15 -66.11
C ARG A 172 -36.92 -30.06 -66.33
N SER A 173 -37.95 -29.90 -65.52
CA SER A 173 -39.22 -30.64 -65.66
C SER A 173 -39.90 -30.34 -67.00
N GLU A 174 -39.93 -29.07 -67.40
CA GLU A 174 -40.45 -28.65 -68.72
C GLU A 174 -39.65 -29.25 -69.86
N TYR A 175 -38.32 -29.24 -69.79
CA TYR A 175 -37.46 -29.87 -70.79
C TYR A 175 -37.74 -31.38 -70.93
N GLU A 176 -37.86 -32.12 -69.83
CA GLU A 176 -38.20 -33.54 -69.84
C GLU A 176 -39.64 -33.80 -70.34
N SER A 177 -40.57 -32.88 -70.11
CA SER A 177 -41.95 -32.94 -70.63
C SER A 177 -41.98 -32.74 -72.15
N VAL A 178 -41.27 -31.74 -72.67
CA VAL A 178 -41.12 -31.48 -74.11
C VAL A 178 -40.43 -32.66 -74.80
N LYS A 179 -39.37 -33.19 -74.20
CA LYS A 179 -38.68 -34.38 -74.70
C LYS A 179 -39.60 -35.62 -74.76
N ARG A 180 -40.44 -35.85 -73.74
CA ARG A 180 -41.42 -36.95 -73.74
C ARG A 180 -42.51 -36.77 -74.79
N THR A 181 -43.03 -35.56 -74.94
CA THR A 181 -44.07 -35.25 -75.94
C THR A 181 -43.54 -35.28 -77.37
N ALA A 182 -42.23 -35.07 -77.59
CA ALA A 182 -41.59 -35.24 -78.88
C ALA A 182 -41.34 -36.71 -79.30
N ILE A 183 -41.51 -37.70 -78.40
CA ILE A 183 -41.08 -39.11 -78.63
C ILE A 183 -42.25 -40.13 -78.65
N GLN A 184 -43.53 -39.74 -78.50
CA GLN A 184 -44.66 -40.70 -78.67
C GLN A 184 -45.58 -40.41 -79.88
N PRO A 185 -45.82 -41.40 -80.77
CA PRO A 185 -47.03 -41.45 -81.60
C PRO A 185 -48.22 -42.01 -80.79
N ALA A 186 -49.44 -41.61 -81.18
CA ALA A 186 -50.69 -41.96 -80.50
C ALA A 186 -51.00 -43.47 -80.50
N ASN A 187 -51.33 -44.06 -79.34
CA ASN A 187 -52.64 -44.73 -79.12
C ASN A 187 -52.86 -45.26 -77.69
N ASN A 188 -54.15 -45.26 -77.32
CA ASN A 188 -54.75 -45.81 -76.11
C ASN A 188 -54.88 -47.35 -76.12
N PHE A 189 -55.24 -47.89 -74.94
CA PHE A 189 -56.20 -49.01 -74.65
C PHE A 189 -55.68 -50.27 -73.92
N TYR A 190 -56.43 -50.64 -72.86
CA TYR A 190 -56.31 -51.66 -71.77
C TYR A 190 -56.51 -53.15 -72.22
N PRO A 191 -56.71 -54.23 -71.38
CA PRO A 191 -56.71 -54.46 -69.90
C PRO A 191 -56.10 -55.83 -69.37
N ARG A 192 -56.08 -55.99 -68.02
CA ARG A 192 -56.40 -57.22 -67.18
C ARG A 192 -55.33 -58.30 -66.82
N HIS A 193 -55.11 -58.45 -65.49
CA HIS A 193 -54.90 -59.66 -64.60
C HIS A 193 -53.80 -60.70 -64.97
N GLN A 194 -53.08 -61.39 -64.06
CA GLN A 194 -53.46 -62.12 -62.83
C GLN A 194 -52.22 -62.54 -62.00
N GLU A 195 -52.37 -62.54 -60.66
CA GLU A 195 -51.66 -63.23 -59.54
C GLU A 195 -51.45 -64.78 -59.75
N PRO A 196 -50.93 -65.63 -58.81
CA PRO A 196 -50.10 -65.43 -57.59
C PRO A 196 -48.96 -66.49 -57.39
N ASP A 197 -48.20 -66.42 -56.28
CA ASP A 197 -47.94 -67.50 -55.28
C ASP A 197 -46.52 -67.66 -54.67
N PHE A 198 -46.50 -67.47 -53.34
CA PHE A 198 -45.86 -68.22 -52.24
C PHE A 198 -44.36 -68.56 -52.23
N PHE A 199 -43.66 -68.04 -51.21
CA PHE A 199 -43.14 -68.83 -50.07
C PHE A 199 -42.83 -67.93 -48.84
N SER A 200 -43.78 -67.89 -47.88
CA SER A 200 -43.68 -68.18 -46.42
C SER A 200 -42.29 -68.20 -45.73
N ASN A 201 -42.02 -67.82 -44.47
CA ASN A 201 -42.72 -67.30 -43.28
C ASN A 201 -41.62 -67.05 -42.17
N PRO A 202 -41.86 -66.85 -40.85
CA PRO A 202 -41.36 -65.68 -40.10
C PRO A 202 -40.72 -66.02 -38.72
N ALA A 203 -40.44 -65.00 -37.89
CA ALA A 203 -40.67 -65.07 -36.44
C ALA A 203 -40.73 -63.66 -35.83
N VAL A 204 -41.84 -63.37 -35.16
CA VAL A 204 -42.05 -62.28 -34.20
C VAL A 204 -42.67 -62.94 -32.96
N ASN A 205 -42.24 -62.57 -31.76
CA ASN A 205 -43.05 -62.56 -30.51
C ASN A 205 -42.26 -61.83 -29.39
N MET A 206 -42.76 -60.69 -28.88
CA MET A 206 -43.45 -60.47 -27.57
C MET A 206 -42.44 -60.26 -26.41
N MET A 207 -42.50 -59.28 -25.49
CA MET A 207 -43.55 -58.54 -24.75
C MET A 207 -42.94 -57.17 -24.28
N GLU A 208 -43.59 -56.01 -24.39
CA GLU A 208 -44.56 -55.36 -23.45
C GLU A 208 -43.92 -54.55 -22.29
N ASN A 209 -44.09 -53.20 -22.25
CA ASN A 209 -45.06 -52.50 -21.39
C ASN A 209 -44.83 -50.96 -21.25
N ARG A 210 -45.89 -50.21 -21.61
CA ARG A 210 -46.47 -48.94 -21.10
C ARG A 210 -45.87 -47.52 -21.21
N GLU A 211 -46.83 -46.63 -21.45
CA GLU A 211 -46.81 -45.18 -21.64
C GLU A 211 -47.05 -44.34 -20.34
N THR A 212 -46.51 -43.11 -20.38
CA THR A 212 -46.96 -41.79 -19.84
C THR A 212 -47.33 -41.53 -18.36
N ILE A 213 -46.65 -40.54 -17.73
CA ILE A 213 -47.18 -39.30 -17.08
C ILE A 213 -46.05 -38.32 -16.60
N ARG A 214 -46.14 -37.05 -17.07
CA ARG A 214 -45.76 -35.69 -16.54
C ARG A 214 -44.45 -35.33 -15.75
N LYS A 215 -43.75 -34.31 -16.30
CA LYS A 215 -43.12 -33.03 -15.77
C LYS A 215 -42.06 -32.98 -14.63
N GLY A 216 -40.79 -32.66 -15.00
CA GLY A 216 -39.76 -31.69 -14.46
C GLY A 216 -39.20 -31.78 -13.02
N PRO A 217 -38.09 -31.07 -12.62
CA PRO A 217 -37.09 -30.24 -13.36
C PRO A 217 -35.57 -30.50 -13.01
N LYS A 218 -34.64 -29.84 -13.77
CA LYS A 218 -33.23 -29.33 -13.48
C LYS A 218 -32.29 -30.09 -12.51
N ASP A 219 -30.99 -30.31 -12.73
CA ASP A 219 -29.84 -29.42 -13.04
C ASP A 219 -28.54 -30.24 -13.33
N GLU A 220 -27.46 -29.57 -13.75
CA GLU A 220 -26.01 -29.94 -13.75
C GLU A 220 -25.44 -30.91 -14.82
N ILE A 221 -24.69 -30.40 -15.81
CA ILE A 221 -23.22 -30.15 -15.89
C ILE A 221 -22.36 -31.43 -15.90
N TRP A 222 -21.68 -31.68 -17.04
CA TRP A 222 -20.44 -32.47 -17.12
C TRP A 222 -19.45 -31.83 -18.11
N PRO A 223 -18.11 -31.88 -17.88
CA PRO A 223 -17.12 -31.21 -18.72
C PRO A 223 -16.30 -32.17 -19.61
N ALA A 224 -15.65 -31.64 -20.65
CA ALA A 224 -14.47 -32.26 -21.27
C ALA A 224 -13.47 -31.24 -21.85
N ARG A 225 -12.22 -31.36 -21.35
CA ARG A 225 -10.88 -31.11 -21.95
C ARG A 225 -10.55 -29.79 -22.64
N GLN A 226 -9.40 -29.21 -22.25
CA GLN A 226 -8.36 -28.72 -23.17
C GLN A 226 -6.94 -28.88 -22.57
N ASN A 227 -5.95 -29.10 -23.45
CA ASN A 227 -4.52 -29.21 -23.16
C ASN A 227 -3.77 -28.03 -23.80
N SER A 228 -2.69 -27.64 -23.11
CA SER A 228 -1.48 -26.90 -23.54
C SER A 228 -1.36 -25.39 -23.27
N SER A 229 -0.56 -25.13 -22.22
CA SER A 229 0.61 -24.23 -22.16
C SER A 229 0.44 -22.70 -22.22
N ASN A 230 0.59 -22.03 -21.07
CA ASN A 230 1.82 -21.33 -20.66
C ASN A 230 1.55 -20.24 -19.58
N SER A 231 1.89 -20.50 -18.30
CA SER A 231 2.29 -19.50 -17.29
C SER A 231 2.51 -20.17 -15.92
N GLY A 232 3.75 -20.16 -15.43
CA GLY A 232 4.12 -20.69 -14.11
C GLY A 232 3.85 -19.74 -12.93
N PRO A 233 3.88 -20.24 -11.68
CA PRO A 233 3.68 -19.45 -10.47
C PRO A 233 5.02 -18.94 -9.89
N PHE A 234 5.03 -17.71 -9.36
CA PHE A 234 6.14 -17.16 -8.59
C PHE A 234 6.08 -17.67 -7.13
N ASP A 235 7.10 -18.43 -6.72
CA ASP A 235 7.37 -18.79 -5.33
C ASP A 235 8.11 -17.63 -4.62
N ILE A 236 7.63 -17.24 -3.44
CA ILE A 236 8.35 -16.36 -2.50
C ILE A 236 9.05 -17.27 -1.50
N SER A 237 10.38 -17.38 -1.64
CA SER A 237 11.25 -17.94 -0.61
C SER A 237 11.35 -16.98 0.57
N THR A 238 10.82 -17.41 1.71
CA THR A 238 11.20 -16.95 3.04
C THR A 238 12.49 -17.66 3.46
N ASP A 239 13.62 -16.96 3.38
CA ASP A 239 14.87 -17.41 4.03
C ASP A 239 15.10 -16.59 5.31
N SER A 240 14.96 -17.29 6.44
CA SER A 240 15.57 -16.92 7.71
C SER A 240 16.85 -17.74 7.87
N PRO A 241 18.02 -17.15 8.17
CA PRO A 241 19.21 -17.94 8.39
C PRO A 241 19.20 -18.56 9.80
N ALA A 242 19.37 -19.88 9.82
CA ALA A 242 19.58 -20.68 11.01
C ALA A 242 20.94 -20.40 11.66
N ILE A 243 20.95 -20.50 12.98
CA ILE A 243 22.10 -20.38 13.89
C ILE A 243 22.99 -21.64 13.80
N PRO A 244 24.33 -21.52 13.81
CA PRO A 244 25.22 -22.63 14.15
C PRO A 244 25.41 -22.74 15.66
N SER A 245 25.25 -23.95 16.18
CA SER A 245 25.58 -24.36 17.54
C SER A 245 27.10 -24.35 17.77
N ASP A 246 27.58 -23.65 18.80
CA ASP A 246 28.81 -24.01 19.50
C ASP A 246 28.77 -23.58 20.98
N LEU A 247 29.51 -24.33 21.80
CA LEU A 247 29.51 -24.43 23.26
C LEU A 247 29.79 -23.12 24.03
N GLY A 248 29.16 -22.96 25.20
CA GLY A 248 29.64 -22.03 26.24
C GLY A 248 28.68 -21.71 27.38
N ASN A 249 28.84 -22.39 28.51
CA ASN A 249 28.18 -22.15 29.81
C ASN A 249 28.07 -20.66 30.25
N ARG A 250 26.94 -20.27 30.86
CA ARG A 250 26.84 -19.83 32.28
C ARG A 250 25.39 -19.53 32.72
N ARG A 251 25.14 -19.85 34.00
CA ARG A 251 23.88 -19.91 34.76
C ARG A 251 23.38 -18.55 35.30
N ALA A 252 22.14 -18.61 35.81
CA ALA A 252 21.42 -17.76 36.79
C ALA A 252 20.53 -16.69 36.14
N GLY A 253 19.23 -16.51 36.43
CA GLY A 253 18.31 -16.91 37.51
C GLY A 253 17.31 -15.73 37.58
N GLY A 254 16.00 -15.87 37.34
CA GLY A 254 14.95 -16.32 38.26
C GLY A 254 13.84 -15.26 38.35
N GLY A 255 12.57 -15.68 38.48
CA GLY A 255 11.50 -14.90 39.14
C GLY A 255 10.52 -14.05 38.29
N HIS A 256 9.32 -14.61 38.06
CA HIS A 256 8.02 -13.97 37.70
C HIS A 256 7.34 -13.32 38.95
N PRO A 257 6.11 -12.71 38.94
CA PRO A 257 5.29 -12.04 37.89
C PRO A 257 4.40 -10.79 38.31
N VAL A 258 3.80 -10.15 37.29
CA VAL A 258 2.38 -9.61 37.14
C VAL A 258 1.83 -8.40 37.91
N TYR A 259 1.34 -7.40 37.14
CA TYR A 259 -0.02 -6.78 37.17
C TYR A 259 -0.22 -6.03 35.82
N GLY A 260 -0.87 -6.60 34.78
CA GLY A 260 -2.31 -6.61 34.52
C GLY A 260 -2.70 -5.42 33.61
N GLY A 261 -3.30 -5.52 32.43
CA GLY A 261 -3.76 -6.59 31.56
C GLY A 261 -4.37 -5.97 30.28
N GLY A 262 -4.56 -6.75 29.21
CA GLY A 262 -5.55 -6.45 28.18
C GLY A 262 -5.05 -6.29 26.74
N GLY A 263 -5.13 -7.39 25.99
CA GLY A 263 -5.58 -7.37 24.60
C GLY A 263 -4.53 -7.07 23.53
N THR A 264 -4.37 -8.00 22.61
CA THR A 264 -3.74 -7.80 21.29
C THR A 264 -4.37 -6.59 20.59
N ALA A 265 -3.71 -5.43 20.68
CA ALA A 265 -4.21 -4.19 20.11
C ALA A 265 -4.12 -4.24 18.59
N ASN A 266 -5.28 -4.25 17.94
CA ASN A 266 -5.42 -4.19 16.49
C ASN A 266 -4.94 -2.81 15.98
N PRO A 267 -3.95 -2.72 15.07
CA PRO A 267 -3.36 -1.43 14.63
C PRO A 267 -4.36 -0.45 14.00
N GLN A 268 -5.54 -0.92 13.58
CA GLN A 268 -6.60 -0.07 13.02
C GLN A 268 -7.31 0.84 14.05
N SER A 269 -7.36 0.47 15.34
CA SER A 269 -8.06 1.29 16.35
C SER A 269 -7.23 2.50 16.79
N THR A 270 -5.91 2.38 16.76
CA THR A 270 -4.98 3.47 17.11
C THR A 270 -5.02 4.58 16.06
N LEU A 271 -5.20 4.23 14.77
CA LEU A 271 -5.29 5.21 13.68
C LEU A 271 -6.57 6.05 13.73
N ARG A 272 -7.70 5.49 14.16
CA ARG A 272 -8.96 6.25 14.25
C ARG A 272 -8.92 7.34 15.32
N ASN A 273 -8.21 7.12 16.43
CA ASN A 273 -8.11 8.09 17.53
C ASN A 273 -7.22 9.30 17.20
N LEU A 274 -6.34 9.19 16.20
CA LEU A 274 -5.48 10.28 15.74
C LEU A 274 -6.17 11.22 14.73
N ILE A 275 -7.27 10.79 14.10
CA ILE A 275 -7.89 11.51 12.97
C ILE A 275 -8.96 12.52 13.41
N LEU A 276 -9.47 12.47 14.65
CA LEU A 276 -10.68 13.22 15.04
C LEU A 276 -10.57 14.16 16.26
N SER A 277 -9.38 14.53 16.72
CA SER A 277 -9.25 15.52 17.80
C SER A 277 -8.83 16.91 17.30
N PRO A 278 -9.56 18.00 17.63
CA PRO A 278 -9.17 19.34 17.23
C PRO A 278 -7.89 19.77 17.94
N ILE A 279 -6.89 20.20 17.16
CA ILE A 279 -5.61 20.71 17.65
C ILE A 279 -5.87 22.01 18.43
N LYS A 280 -5.80 21.96 19.76
CA LYS A 280 -5.60 23.16 20.58
C LYS A 280 -4.17 23.66 20.34
N ARG A 281 -4.03 24.83 19.70
CA ARG A 281 -2.78 25.58 19.61
C ARG A 281 -2.19 25.77 21.01
N SER A 282 -0.96 25.33 21.24
CA SER A 282 -0.18 25.73 22.40
C SER A 282 0.25 27.19 22.24
N GLN A 283 -0.30 28.06 23.08
CA GLN A 283 0.23 29.40 23.28
C GLN A 283 1.65 29.27 23.85
N LEU A 284 2.64 29.74 23.11
CA LEU A 284 4.02 29.89 23.58
C LEU A 284 4.04 30.93 24.70
N SER A 285 4.13 30.49 25.96
CA SER A 285 4.40 31.39 27.08
C SER A 285 5.85 31.85 27.05
N ARG A 286 6.13 32.89 26.27
CA ARG A 286 7.33 33.71 26.43
C ARG A 286 7.16 34.57 27.68
N SER A 287 7.66 34.09 28.81
CA SER A 287 8.09 34.94 29.93
C SER A 287 8.79 34.10 31.00
N ARG A 288 10.11 33.97 30.93
CA ARG A 288 10.93 33.63 32.09
C ARG A 288 11.90 34.79 32.33
N PRO A 289 11.94 35.39 33.53
CA PRO A 289 12.79 36.55 33.79
C PRO A 289 14.27 36.17 33.70
N GLN A 290 15.06 37.03 33.09
CA GLN A 290 16.51 36.94 33.02
C GLN A 290 17.09 36.89 34.45
N LEU A 291 17.57 35.71 34.87
CA LEU A 291 18.15 35.49 36.20
C LEU A 291 19.62 35.91 36.31
N PHE A 292 20.18 36.46 35.23
CA PHE A 292 21.57 36.93 35.17
C PHE A 292 21.62 38.37 34.68
N THR A 293 21.30 39.28 35.59
CA THR A 293 21.79 40.66 35.51
C THR A 293 22.73 40.84 36.69
N LEU A 294 23.98 41.21 36.40
CA LEU A 294 24.96 41.67 37.39
C LEU A 294 24.51 43.02 37.95
#